data_AF-A0A1I0NH38-F1
#
_entry.id   AF-A0A1I0NH38-F1
#
_cell.length_a   1.000
_cell.length_b   1.000
_cell.length_c   1.000
_cell.angle_alpha   90.00
_cell.angle_beta   90.00
_cell.angle_gamma   90.00
#
_symmetry.space_group_name_H-M   'P 1'
#
loop_
_entity.id
_entity.type
_entity.pdbx_description
1 polymer ?
#
loop_
_entity_poly.entity_id
_entity_poly.type
_entity_poly.pdbx_seq_one_letter_code
_entity_poly.pdbx_strand_id
1 'polypeptide(L)'
;MRSKRLQREIDDLVAQGWRIEEETPDRIVLVDREFGSLASHVLVALLTFWFTMGLGNVVWAAYNYVSKSRRRVLWEERDATTCPSCGADVPTSADYCPSCGEDVATVTEPNGGIACPECDAIVTDGSRYCPSCGTKLADAVDASS
;
A
#
# COMPACT_ATOMS: atom_id res chain seq x y z
N MET A 1 7.54 -9.86 -18.67
CA MET A 1 7.99 -10.70 -17.54
C MET A 1 8.19 -9.75 -16.38
N ARG A 2 7.57 -10.04 -15.22
CA ARG A 2 7.62 -9.16 -14.05
C ARG A 2 9.03 -9.13 -13.43
N SER A 3 9.38 -8.03 -12.76
CA SER A 3 10.66 -7.92 -12.06
C SER A 3 10.74 -8.92 -10.89
N LYS A 4 11.95 -9.43 -10.58
CA LYS A 4 12.16 -10.39 -9.49
C LYS A 4 11.87 -9.80 -8.10
N ARG A 5 11.91 -8.48 -7.94
CA ARG A 5 11.53 -7.79 -6.71
C ARG A 5 10.01 -7.81 -6.56
N LEU A 6 9.29 -7.39 -7.60
CA LEU A 6 7.83 -7.38 -7.63
C LEU A 6 7.26 -8.78 -7.39
N GLN A 7 7.82 -9.81 -8.02
CA GLN A 7 7.39 -11.20 -7.80
C GLN A 7 7.54 -11.64 -6.34
N ARG A 8 8.69 -11.38 -5.71
CA ARG A 8 8.90 -11.74 -4.30
C ARG A 8 7.93 -11.02 -3.35
N GLU A 9 7.62 -9.75 -3.64
CA GLU A 9 6.68 -8.98 -2.83
C GLU A 9 5.24 -9.48 -2.98
N ILE A 10 4.83 -9.84 -4.19
CA ILE A 10 3.54 -10.50 -4.44
C ILE A 10 3.48 -11.81 -3.66
N ASP A 11 4.52 -12.65 -3.76
CA ASP A 11 4.57 -13.96 -3.10
C ASP A 11 4.46 -13.82 -1.57
N ASP A 12 5.16 -12.85 -0.98
CA ASP A 12 5.11 -12.55 0.46
C ASP A 12 3.72 -12.08 0.90
N LEU A 13 3.10 -11.15 0.17
CA LEU A 13 1.75 -10.66 0.49
C LEU A 13 0.70 -11.76 0.34
N VAL A 14 0.79 -12.59 -0.70
CA VAL A 14 -0.10 -13.74 -0.89
C VAL A 14 0.08 -14.75 0.25
N ALA A 15 1.31 -15.00 0.70
CA ALA A 15 1.58 -15.84 1.86
C ALA A 15 0.99 -15.28 3.17
N GLN A 16 0.92 -13.94 3.30
CA GLN A 16 0.25 -13.25 4.40
C GLN A 16 -1.29 -13.25 4.30
N GLY A 17 -1.87 -13.82 3.25
CA GLY A 17 -3.31 -13.95 3.07
C GLY A 17 -3.97 -12.86 2.21
N TRP A 18 -3.18 -11.97 1.60
CA TRP A 18 -3.69 -10.99 0.66
C TRP A 18 -4.18 -11.67 -0.62
N ARG A 19 -5.30 -11.19 -1.18
CA ARG A 19 -5.86 -11.71 -2.43
C ARG A 19 -5.70 -10.70 -3.56
N ILE A 20 -5.33 -11.20 -4.74
CA ILE A 20 -5.21 -10.38 -5.95
C ILE A 20 -6.62 -10.11 -6.51
N GLU A 21 -6.96 -8.84 -6.69
CA GLU A 21 -8.27 -8.41 -7.23
C GLU A 21 -8.18 -7.96 -8.70
N GLU A 22 -7.07 -7.30 -9.07
CA GLU A 22 -6.86 -6.79 -10.42
C GLU A 22 -5.40 -7.02 -10.84
N GLU A 23 -5.20 -7.73 -11.95
CA GLU A 23 -3.90 -7.91 -12.59
C GLU A 23 -3.85 -7.12 -13.89
N THR A 24 -3.12 -6.01 -13.89
CA THR A 24 -2.75 -5.30 -15.11
C THR A 24 -1.26 -5.48 -15.38
N PRO A 25 -0.80 -5.19 -16.63
CA PRO A 25 0.63 -5.22 -16.94
C PRO A 25 1.40 -4.30 -16.00
N ASP A 26 0.95 -3.04 -15.85
CA ASP A 26 1.69 -2.01 -15.12
C ASP A 26 1.50 -2.03 -13.60
N ARG A 27 0.43 -2.66 -13.08
CA ARG A 27 0.15 -2.72 -11.64
C ARG A 27 -0.64 -3.96 -11.21
N ILE A 28 -0.46 -4.37 -9.97
CA ILE A 28 -1.28 -5.38 -9.30
C ILE A 28 -1.97 -4.74 -8.11
N VAL A 29 -3.25 -5.00 -7.97
CA VAL A 29 -4.04 -4.61 -6.81
C VAL A 29 -4.25 -5.82 -5.92
N LEU A 30 -3.79 -5.73 -4.67
CA LEU A 30 -4.04 -6.72 -3.63
C LEU A 30 -5.01 -6.15 -2.59
N VAL A 31 -5.90 -7.00 -2.09
CA VAL A 31 -6.85 -6.65 -1.02
C VAL A 31 -6.77 -7.68 0.09
N ASP A 32 -6.64 -7.17 1.31
CA ASP A 32 -6.78 -7.94 2.53
C ASP A 32 -8.16 -7.67 3.16
N ARG A 33 -8.84 -8.74 3.57
CA ARG A 33 -10.18 -8.70 4.18
C ARG A 33 -10.07 -9.30 5.57
N GLU A 34 -9.83 -8.46 6.57
CA GLU A 34 -9.82 -8.86 7.98
C GLU A 34 -11.26 -9.04 8.48
N PHE A 35 -11.69 -10.30 8.65
CA PHE A 35 -12.79 -10.59 9.55
C PHE A 35 -12.21 -10.49 10.96
N GLY A 36 -12.54 -9.42 11.71
CA GLY A 36 -11.96 -9.14 13.04
C GLY A 36 -11.96 -10.33 14.03
N SER A 37 -11.39 -10.17 15.23
CA SER A 37 -11.16 -11.31 16.14
C SER A 37 -12.43 -12.16 16.39
N LEU A 38 -12.25 -13.48 16.56
CA LEU A 38 -13.35 -14.39 16.88
C LEU A 38 -14.08 -13.96 18.17
N ALA A 39 -13.32 -13.46 19.15
CA ALA A 39 -13.87 -12.93 20.40
C ALA A 39 -14.77 -11.71 20.19
N SER A 40 -14.38 -10.77 19.32
CA SER A 40 -15.24 -9.64 18.95
C SER A 40 -16.53 -10.11 18.26
N HIS A 41 -16.46 -11.11 17.39
CA HIS A 41 -17.66 -11.67 16.77
C HIS A 41 -18.60 -12.34 17.79
N VAL A 42 -18.05 -13.10 18.74
CA VAL A 42 -18.83 -13.75 19.81
C VAL A 42 -19.49 -12.73 20.74
N LEU A 43 -18.76 -11.67 21.11
CA LEU A 43 -19.28 -10.62 22.00
C LEU A 43 -20.40 -9.82 21.32
N VAL A 44 -20.21 -9.40 20.07
CA VAL A 44 -21.27 -8.71 19.32
C VAL A 44 -22.46 -9.65 19.12
N ALA A 45 -22.25 -10.94 18.82
CA ALA A 45 -23.34 -11.92 18.70
C ALA A 45 -24.15 -12.09 20.00
N LEU A 46 -23.49 -12.20 21.15
CA LEU A 46 -24.17 -12.30 22.44
C LEU A 46 -24.96 -11.02 22.77
N LEU A 47 -24.37 -9.84 22.57
CA LEU A 47 -25.01 -8.56 22.87
C LEU A 47 -26.18 -8.25 21.92
N THR A 48 -26.03 -8.53 20.63
CA THR A 48 -27.06 -8.25 19.62
C THR A 48 -28.18 -9.30 19.60
N PHE A 49 -27.90 -10.55 19.97
CA PHE A 49 -28.92 -11.56 20.22
C PHE A 49 -29.79 -11.18 21.41
N TRP A 50 -29.18 -10.69 22.49
CA TRP A 50 -29.90 -10.29 23.71
C TRP A 50 -30.69 -8.98 23.55
N PHE A 51 -30.20 -7.99 22.79
CA PHE A 51 -30.84 -6.68 22.69
C PHE A 51 -31.55 -6.38 21.34
N THR A 52 -31.36 -7.15 20.27
CA THR A 52 -31.89 -6.78 18.92
C THR A 52 -32.40 -7.94 18.06
N MET A 53 -32.57 -9.15 18.60
CA MET A 53 -32.89 -10.36 17.81
C MET A 53 -31.94 -10.58 16.59
N GLY A 54 -30.69 -10.13 16.67
CA GLY A 54 -29.66 -10.37 15.64
C GLY A 54 -29.60 -9.40 14.46
N LEU A 55 -30.55 -8.47 14.31
CA LEU A 55 -30.54 -7.49 13.21
C LEU A 55 -29.34 -6.52 13.32
N GLY A 56 -28.99 -6.11 14.53
CA GLY A 56 -27.82 -5.27 14.78
C GLY A 56 -26.51 -5.96 14.39
N ASN A 57 -26.45 -7.29 14.51
CA ASN A 57 -25.26 -8.06 14.17
C ASN A 57 -25.02 -8.11 12.64
N VAL A 58 -26.10 -8.26 11.87
CA VAL A 58 -26.03 -8.27 10.40
C VAL A 58 -25.58 -6.90 9.88
N VAL A 59 -26.13 -5.81 10.43
CA VAL A 59 -25.74 -4.45 10.04
C VAL A 59 -24.30 -4.16 10.45
N TRP A 60 -23.88 -4.54 11.65
CA TRP A 60 -22.51 -4.33 12.11
C TRP A 60 -21.48 -5.17 11.35
N ALA A 61 -21.79 -6.45 11.08
CA ALA A 61 -20.94 -7.32 10.26
C ALA A 61 -20.82 -6.79 8.82
N ALA A 62 -21.92 -6.34 8.22
CA ALA A 62 -21.90 -5.70 6.90
C ALA A 62 -21.08 -4.41 6.92
N TYR A 63 -21.24 -3.56 7.94
CA TYR A 63 -20.46 -2.34 8.10
C TYR A 63 -18.96 -2.65 8.21
N ASN A 64 -18.54 -3.57 9.09
CA ASN A 64 -17.12 -3.88 9.30
C ASN A 64 -16.49 -4.57 8.08
N TYR A 65 -17.21 -5.49 7.43
CA TYR A 65 -16.77 -6.15 6.21
C TYR A 65 -16.54 -5.17 5.05
N VAL A 66 -17.41 -4.16 4.92
CA VAL A 66 -17.31 -3.16 3.85
C VAL A 66 -16.31 -2.05 4.20
N SER A 67 -16.14 -1.71 5.49
CA SER A 67 -15.32 -0.55 5.92
C SER A 67 -13.84 -0.86 6.17
N LYS A 68 -13.44 -2.13 6.39
CA LYS A 68 -12.05 -2.49 6.72
C LYS A 68 -11.29 -3.25 5.63
N SER A 69 -11.57 -3.00 4.35
CA SER A 69 -10.75 -3.55 3.27
C SER A 69 -9.48 -2.72 3.10
N ARG A 70 -8.33 -3.28 3.49
CA ARG A 70 -7.04 -2.67 3.15
C ARG A 70 -6.72 -3.02 1.70
N ARG A 71 -6.59 -2.00 0.85
CA ARG A 71 -6.20 -2.13 -0.56
C ARG A 71 -4.74 -1.69 -0.71
N ARG A 72 -3.92 -2.49 -1.37
CA ARG A 72 -2.52 -2.18 -1.66
C ARG A 72 -2.28 -2.27 -3.17
N VAL A 73 -1.63 -1.28 -3.73
CA VAL A 73 -1.30 -1.26 -5.17
C VAL A 73 0.20 -1.43 -5.33
N LEU A 74 0.62 -2.51 -5.98
CA LEU A 74 2.00 -2.74 -6.36
C LEU A 74 2.20 -2.30 -7.81
N TRP A 75 3.11 -1.38 -8.03
CA TRP A 75 3.46 -0.88 -9.35
C TRP A 75 4.59 -1.73 -9.93
N GLU A 76 4.59 -1.93 -11.26
CA GLU A 76 5.75 -2.46 -11.95
C GLU A 76 6.84 -1.39 -12.01
N GLU A 77 7.58 -1.25 -10.90
CA GLU A 77 8.71 -0.34 -10.79
C GLU A 77 9.82 -0.76 -11.76
N ARG A 78 10.00 0.05 -12.81
CA ARG A 78 11.34 0.38 -13.29
C ARG A 78 11.89 1.46 -12.36
N ASP A 79 12.21 1.05 -11.14
CA ASP A 79 12.85 1.89 -10.13
C ASP A 79 14.27 2.24 -10.62
N ALA A 80 14.36 3.21 -11.52
CA ALA A 80 15.60 3.71 -12.07
C ALA A 80 15.70 5.19 -11.75
N THR A 81 16.72 5.58 -10.99
CA THR A 81 17.13 6.96 -10.84
C THR A 81 18.26 7.26 -11.82
N THR A 82 18.38 8.50 -12.26
CA THR A 82 19.45 8.89 -13.18
C THR A 82 20.72 9.17 -12.39
N CYS A 83 21.84 8.55 -12.78
CA CYS A 83 23.13 8.81 -12.17
C CYS A 83 23.51 10.30 -12.37
N PRO A 84 23.80 11.06 -11.30
CA PRO A 84 24.18 12.47 -11.43
C PRO A 84 25.55 12.66 -12.11
N SER A 85 26.40 11.63 -12.10
CA SER A 85 27.77 11.66 -12.63
C SER A 85 27.83 11.36 -14.14
N CYS A 86 27.05 10.38 -14.61
CA CYS A 86 27.10 9.93 -16.02
C CYS A 86 25.77 9.96 -16.77
N GLY A 87 24.65 10.23 -16.10
CA GLY A 87 23.32 10.25 -16.72
C GLY A 87 22.72 8.88 -17.07
N ALA A 88 23.38 7.78 -16.69
CA ALA A 88 22.83 6.44 -16.90
C ALA A 88 21.67 6.13 -15.94
N ASP A 89 20.72 5.30 -16.37
CA ASP A 89 19.67 4.76 -15.51
C ASP A 89 20.27 3.75 -14.50
N VAL A 90 20.07 4.01 -13.22
CA VAL A 90 20.62 3.22 -12.11
C VAL A 90 19.47 2.77 -11.21
N PRO A 91 19.40 1.49 -10.81
CA PRO A 91 18.33 1.07 -9.92
C PRO A 91 18.38 1.81 -8.58
N THR A 92 17.23 2.21 -8.03
CA THR A 92 17.15 2.97 -6.77
C THR A 92 17.71 2.22 -5.55
N SER A 93 17.93 0.91 -5.69
CA SER A 93 18.53 0.04 -4.69
C SER A 93 20.02 -0.25 -4.91
N ALA A 94 20.66 0.33 -5.92
CA ALA A 94 22.10 0.18 -6.12
C ALA A 94 22.88 1.15 -5.22
N ASP A 95 23.92 0.63 -4.59
CA ASP A 95 24.91 1.45 -3.87
C ASP A 95 25.84 2.18 -4.86
N TYR A 96 26.10 1.57 -6.02
CA TYR A 96 27.02 2.08 -7.05
C TYR A 96 26.39 2.08 -8.45
N CYS A 97 26.72 3.07 -9.26
CA CYS A 97 26.31 3.14 -10.65
C CYS A 97 27.04 2.04 -11.47
N PRO A 98 26.32 1.11 -12.13
CA PRO A 98 26.94 0.03 -12.92
C PRO A 98 27.63 0.52 -14.20
N SER A 99 27.35 1.76 -14.63
CA SER A 99 27.91 2.35 -15.85
C SER A 99 29.20 3.15 -15.61
N CYS A 100 29.33 3.83 -14.47
CA CYS A 100 30.48 4.68 -14.17
C CYS A 100 31.17 4.42 -12.82
N GLY A 101 30.56 3.66 -11.91
CA GLY A 101 31.12 3.33 -10.59
C GLY A 101 30.91 4.38 -9.50
N GLU A 102 30.16 5.46 -9.77
CA GLU A 102 29.81 6.48 -8.77
C GLU A 102 28.95 5.90 -7.63
N ASP A 103 29.18 6.34 -6.39
CA ASP A 103 28.35 6.01 -5.25
C ASP A 103 27.02 6.79 -5.32
N VAL A 104 25.91 6.06 -5.42
CA VAL A 104 24.55 6.62 -5.58
C VAL A 104 23.67 6.35 -4.36
N ALA A 105 24.22 5.78 -3.28
CA ALA A 105 23.48 5.40 -2.07
C ALA A 105 22.79 6.58 -1.35
N THR A 106 23.22 7.81 -1.64
CA THR A 106 22.75 9.05 -0.99
C THR A 106 21.64 9.80 -1.73
N VAL A 107 21.25 9.35 -2.93
CA VAL A 107 20.17 9.98 -3.72
C VAL A 107 18.78 9.47 -3.28
N THR A 108 18.74 8.50 -2.36
CA THR A 108 17.54 7.70 -2.03
C THR A 108 16.60 8.32 -0.98
N GLU A 109 16.88 9.52 -0.48
CA GLU A 109 15.93 10.18 0.45
C GLU A 109 15.11 11.23 -0.31
N PRO A 110 13.83 10.96 -0.64
CA PRO A 110 12.89 12.03 -0.95
C PRO A 110 12.65 12.80 0.35
N ASN A 111 13.57 13.72 0.67
CA ASN A 111 13.46 14.65 1.78
C ASN A 111 12.32 15.64 1.49
N GLY A 112 11.09 15.18 1.70
CA GLY A 112 9.86 15.90 1.35
C GLY A 112 8.72 14.93 1.07
N GLY A 113 8.36 14.12 2.07
CA GLY A 113 7.24 13.20 1.96
C GLY A 113 6.07 13.63 2.85
N ILE A 114 4.85 13.59 2.31
CA ILE A 114 3.59 13.74 3.06
C ILE A 114 3.12 12.37 3.55
N ALA A 115 2.59 12.30 4.78
CA ALA A 115 1.97 11.07 5.28
C ALA A 115 0.58 10.88 4.65
N CYS A 116 0.30 9.69 4.14
CA CYS A 116 -1.01 9.36 3.61
C CYS A 116 -2.05 9.24 4.74
N PRO A 117 -3.19 9.95 4.69
CA PRO A 117 -4.19 9.93 5.77
C PRO A 117 -4.93 8.59 5.93
N GLU A 118 -4.83 7.69 4.96
CA GLU A 118 -5.55 6.41 4.96
C GLU A 118 -4.68 5.24 5.43
N CYS A 119 -3.38 5.27 5.17
CA CYS A 119 -2.49 4.15 5.45
C CYS A 119 -1.17 4.53 6.12
N ASP A 120 -1.01 5.81 6.47
CA ASP A 120 0.19 6.40 7.11
C ASP A 120 1.50 6.21 6.34
N ALA A 121 1.46 5.72 5.10
CA ALA A 121 2.64 5.60 4.25
C ALA A 121 3.19 7.00 3.92
N ILE A 122 4.51 7.17 4.01
CA ILE A 122 5.21 8.38 3.57
C ILE A 122 5.24 8.38 2.05
N VAL A 123 4.73 9.46 1.45
CA VAL A 123 4.61 9.61 0.00
C VAL A 123 5.31 10.88 -0.46
N THR A 124 6.04 10.83 -1.57
CA THR A 124 6.67 12.00 -2.19
C THR A 124 5.69 13.17 -2.36
N ASP A 125 6.12 14.36 -1.96
CA ASP A 125 5.37 15.60 -2.15
C ASP A 125 5.06 15.83 -3.64
N GLY A 126 3.83 16.26 -3.95
CA GLY A 126 3.31 16.41 -5.33
C GLY A 126 2.68 15.16 -5.97
N SER A 127 2.65 14.02 -5.28
CA SER A 127 1.94 12.82 -5.73
C SER A 127 0.40 13.01 -5.69
N ARG A 128 -0.30 12.65 -6.79
CA ARG A 128 -1.78 12.77 -6.85
C ARG A 128 -2.51 11.68 -6.06
N TYR A 129 -1.88 10.52 -5.93
CA TYR A 129 -2.40 9.33 -5.29
C TYR A 129 -1.31 8.69 -4.45
N CYS A 130 -1.68 8.12 -3.30
CA CYS A 130 -0.78 7.35 -2.47
C CYS A 130 -0.35 6.08 -3.21
N PRO A 131 0.95 5.83 -3.40
CA PRO A 131 1.45 4.63 -4.07
C PRO A 131 1.21 3.37 -3.24
N SER A 132 1.02 3.50 -1.92
CA SER A 132 0.78 2.35 -1.02
C SER A 132 -0.68 1.91 -0.98
N CYS A 133 -1.65 2.82 -0.86
CA CYS A 133 -3.07 2.46 -0.72
C CYS A 133 -3.99 2.96 -1.86
N GLY A 134 -3.50 3.83 -2.75
CA GLY A 134 -4.28 4.40 -3.85
C GLY A 134 -5.19 5.57 -3.49
N THR A 135 -5.20 6.01 -2.22
CA THR A 135 -5.98 7.18 -1.78
C THR A 135 -5.50 8.45 -2.46
N LYS A 136 -6.42 9.34 -2.88
CA LYS A 136 -6.06 10.65 -3.44
C LYS A 136 -5.41 11.53 -2.36
N LEU A 137 -4.29 12.16 -2.71
CA LEU A 137 -3.52 13.01 -1.79
C LEU A 137 -3.78 14.51 -2.02
N ALA A 138 -4.64 14.86 -2.97
CA ALA A 138 -5.00 16.23 -3.30
C ALA A 138 -5.61 17.00 -2.11
N ASP A 139 -6.15 16.32 -1.11
CA ASP A 139 -6.79 16.94 0.06
C ASP A 139 -5.83 17.16 1.25
N ALA A 140 -4.57 16.72 1.17
CA ALA A 140 -3.58 16.83 2.27
C ALA A 140 -2.70 18.09 2.21
N VAL A 141 -2.59 18.72 1.03
CA VAL A 141 -1.74 19.91 0.81
C VAL A 141 -2.42 21.18 1.36
N ASP A 142 -3.75 21.21 1.42
CA ASP A 142 -4.53 22.39 1.82
C ASP A 142 -4.72 22.55 3.34
N ALA A 143 -4.33 21.55 4.15
CA ALA A 143 -4.48 21.58 5.62
C ALA A 143 -3.29 22.21 6.38
N SER A 144 -2.26 22.67 5.65
CA SER A 144 -1.03 23.23 6.23
C SER A 144 -0.75 24.70 5.86
N SER A 145 -1.71 25.39 5.22
CA SER A 145 -1.63 26.83 4.90
C SER A 145 -2.40 27.68 5.91
#